data_AF-Q8RKM2-F1
#
_entry.id   AF-Q8RKM2-F1
#
_cell.length_a   1.000
_cell.length_b   1.000
_cell.length_c   1.000
_cell.angle_alpha   90.00
_cell.angle_beta   90.00
_cell.angle_gamma   90.00
#
_symmetry.space_group_name_H-M   'P 1'
#
loop_
_entity.id
_entity.type
_entity.pdbx_description
1 polymer ?
#
loop_
_entity_poly.entity_id
_entity_poly.type
_entity_poly.pdbx_seq_one_letter_code
_entity_poly.pdbx_strand_id
1 'polypeptide(L)'
;EANRQYGCGWIFLTLTVRNVKGERLKPQISEMMEGFRKLFQYKKVKTSVLGFFRALEITKNHEEDTYHPHFHVLIPVRKNYFGKNYIKQAEWTSLWKKAMKLDYTPIVDIRRVKGKAKIDAEQIENDVREAMMEQKAVL
;
A
#
# COMPACT_ATOMS: atom_id res chain seq x y z
N GLU A 1 9.83 3.77 19.46
CA GLU A 1 9.06 3.79 18.19
C GLU A 1 9.87 4.47 17.09
N ALA A 2 9.69 4.05 15.84
CA ALA A 2 10.48 4.54 14.71
C ALA A 2 10.39 6.06 14.50
N ASN A 3 9.23 6.67 14.78
CA ASN A 3 9.03 8.12 14.73
C ASN A 3 9.99 8.87 15.66
N ARG A 4 10.00 8.52 16.96
CA ARG A 4 10.89 9.11 17.97
C ARG A 4 12.37 8.82 17.71
N GLN A 5 12.70 7.63 17.22
CA GLN A 5 14.09 7.20 17.04
C GLN A 5 14.75 7.76 15.78
N TYR A 6 14.01 7.92 14.68
CA TYR A 6 14.61 8.23 13.37
C TYR A 6 14.15 9.57 12.77
N GLY A 7 13.15 10.24 13.34
CA GLY A 7 12.57 11.46 12.76
C GLY A 7 12.10 11.21 11.33
N CYS A 8 11.29 10.16 11.13
CA CYS A 8 10.98 9.64 9.81
C CYS A 8 9.97 10.52 9.05
N GLY A 9 10.14 10.54 7.73
CA GLY A 9 9.09 10.98 6.83
C GLY A 9 8.11 9.83 6.57
N TRP A 10 6.96 10.14 5.99
CA TRP A 10 5.96 9.15 5.63
C TRP A 10 5.52 9.32 4.19
N ILE A 11 5.39 8.21 3.48
CA ILE A 11 4.77 8.16 2.15
C ILE A 11 3.58 7.20 2.19
N PHE A 12 2.57 7.52 1.40
CA PHE A 12 1.44 6.65 1.10
C PHE A 12 1.58 6.20 -0.35
N LEU A 13 1.57 4.90 -0.57
CA LEU A 13 1.77 4.25 -1.87
C LEU A 13 0.56 3.38 -2.17
N THR A 14 -0.02 3.53 -3.36
CA THR A 14 -1.07 2.64 -3.86
C THR A 14 -0.52 1.81 -5.00
N LEU A 15 -0.64 0.49 -4.90
CA LEU A 15 -0.18 -0.47 -5.92
C LEU A 15 -1.38 -1.20 -6.52
N THR A 16 -1.57 -1.07 -7.82
CA THR A 16 -2.72 -1.67 -8.53
C THR A 16 -2.30 -2.80 -9.47
N VAL A 17 -3.29 -3.59 -9.87
CA VAL A 17 -3.26 -4.47 -11.04
C VAL A 17 -4.51 -4.19 -11.87
N ARG A 18 -4.60 -4.72 -13.10
CA ARG A 18 -5.86 -4.69 -13.86
C ARG A 18 -6.94 -5.48 -13.13
N ASN A 19 -8.18 -5.15 -13.43
CA ASN A 19 -9.32 -5.91 -12.94
C ASN A 19 -9.21 -7.38 -13.35
N VAL A 20 -9.70 -8.26 -12.49
CA VAL A 20 -9.74 -9.70 -12.71
C VAL A 20 -11.16 -10.24 -12.53
N LYS A 21 -11.47 -11.35 -13.19
CA LYS A 21 -12.71 -12.09 -12.96
C LYS A 21 -12.69 -12.77 -11.59
N GLY A 22 -13.87 -13.11 -11.06
CA GLY A 22 -14.03 -13.66 -9.71
C GLY A 22 -13.19 -14.90 -9.46
N GLU A 23 -13.13 -15.83 -10.43
CA GLU A 23 -12.31 -17.05 -10.36
C GLU A 23 -10.79 -16.78 -10.29
N ARG A 24 -10.35 -15.62 -10.79
CA ARG A 24 -8.94 -15.20 -10.76
C ARG A 24 -8.58 -14.34 -9.55
N LEU A 25 -9.55 -13.90 -8.76
CA LEU A 25 -9.31 -12.99 -7.63
C LEU A 25 -8.35 -13.59 -6.59
N LYS A 26 -8.63 -14.81 -6.11
CA LYS A 26 -7.78 -15.48 -5.10
C LYS A 26 -6.35 -15.73 -5.61
N PRO A 27 -6.13 -16.30 -6.82
CA PRO A 27 -4.80 -16.39 -7.40
C PRO A 27 -4.11 -15.02 -7.54
N GLN A 28 -4.83 -13.99 -8.02
CA GLN A 28 -4.28 -12.65 -8.20
C GLN A 28 -3.80 -12.05 -6.89
N ILE A 29 -4.55 -12.22 -5.79
CA ILE A 29 -4.14 -11.78 -4.47
C ILE A 29 -2.85 -12.48 -4.03
N SER A 30 -2.75 -13.81 -4.19
CA SER A 30 -1.52 -14.55 -3.86
C SER A 30 -0.30 -14.05 -4.66
N GLU A 31 -0.47 -13.80 -5.96
CA GLU A 31 0.57 -13.22 -6.82
C GLU A 31 0.96 -11.81 -6.34
N MET A 32 -0.01 -10.98 -5.96
CA MET A 32 0.23 -9.65 -5.41
C MET A 32 0.98 -9.69 -4.07
N MET A 33 0.66 -10.64 -3.18
CA MET A 33 1.39 -10.84 -1.92
C MET A 33 2.87 -11.13 -2.17
N GLU A 34 3.14 -12.03 -3.11
CA GLU A 34 4.50 -12.41 -3.49
C GLU A 34 5.24 -11.29 -4.23
N GLY A 35 4.57 -10.57 -5.12
CA GLY A 35 5.11 -9.37 -5.77
C GLY A 35 5.45 -8.29 -4.75
N PHE A 36 4.61 -8.09 -3.74
CA PHE A 36 4.86 -7.12 -2.67
C PHE A 36 6.11 -7.48 -1.86
N ARG A 37 6.27 -8.77 -1.51
CA ARG A 37 7.48 -9.28 -0.85
C ARG A 37 8.73 -8.99 -1.68
N LYS A 38 8.69 -9.26 -3.00
CA LYS A 38 9.82 -8.98 -3.93
C LYS A 38 10.13 -7.49 -4.03
N LEU A 39 9.11 -6.64 -4.14
CA LEU A 39 9.25 -5.19 -4.25
C LEU A 39 10.08 -4.63 -3.09
N PHE A 40 9.78 -5.05 -1.86
CA PHE A 40 10.48 -4.59 -0.66
C PHE A 40 11.87 -5.22 -0.45
N GLN A 41 12.23 -6.24 -1.24
CA GLN A 41 13.58 -6.81 -1.26
C GLN A 41 14.52 -6.10 -2.24
N TYR A 42 14.00 -5.30 -3.18
CA TYR A 42 14.84 -4.53 -4.10
C TYR A 42 15.71 -3.55 -3.33
N LYS A 43 17.02 -3.54 -3.65
CA LYS A 43 18.05 -2.76 -2.94
C LYS A 43 17.61 -1.31 -2.72
N LYS A 44 17.12 -0.63 -3.76
CA LYS A 44 16.65 0.75 -3.72
C LYS A 44 15.52 0.97 -2.70
N VAL A 45 14.52 0.07 -2.66
CA VAL A 45 13.40 0.12 -1.71
C VAL A 45 13.91 -0.20 -0.31
N LYS A 46 14.57 -1.34 -0.14
CA LYS A 46 15.10 -1.85 1.13
C LYS A 46 16.00 -0.83 1.85
N THR A 47 16.81 -0.05 1.12
CA THR A 47 17.68 0.96 1.73
C THR A 47 16.96 2.27 2.07
N SER A 48 15.82 2.55 1.42
CA SER A 48 15.11 3.83 1.52
C SER A 48 13.98 3.82 2.56
N VAL A 49 13.37 2.66 2.79
CA VAL A 49 12.23 2.47 3.71
C VAL A 49 12.69 1.89 5.05
N LEU A 50 11.91 2.13 6.11
CA LEU A 50 12.15 1.60 7.46
C LEU A 50 11.22 0.44 7.82
N GLY A 51 10.17 0.22 7.03
CA GLY A 51 9.12 -0.75 7.24
C GLY A 51 7.91 -0.41 6.38
N PHE A 52 6.76 -1.00 6.68
CA PHE A 52 5.48 -0.65 6.07
C PHE A 52 4.32 -1.14 6.93
N PHE A 53 3.18 -0.47 6.78
CA PHE A 53 1.86 -1.04 7.02
C PHE A 53 1.16 -1.18 5.67
N ARG A 54 0.40 -2.25 5.46
CA ARG A 54 -0.29 -2.52 4.19
C ARG A 54 -1.69 -3.06 4.43
N ALA A 55 -2.66 -2.50 3.74
CA ALA A 55 -4.00 -3.03 3.57
C ALA A 55 -4.21 -3.54 2.14
N LEU A 56 -4.95 -4.64 1.99
CA LEU A 56 -5.51 -5.11 0.73
C LEU A 56 -6.94 -4.62 0.65
N GLU A 57 -7.27 -3.90 -0.41
CA GLU A 57 -8.63 -3.46 -0.72
C GLU A 57 -9.07 -4.09 -2.05
N ILE A 58 -10.34 -4.46 -2.15
CA ILE A 58 -10.92 -5.05 -3.35
C ILE A 58 -12.18 -4.27 -3.70
N THR A 59 -12.12 -3.51 -4.79
CA THR A 59 -13.29 -2.80 -5.33
C THR A 59 -13.99 -3.70 -6.35
N LYS A 60 -15.31 -3.85 -6.28
CA LYS A 60 -16.10 -4.59 -7.28
C LYS A 60 -16.60 -3.64 -8.36
N ASN A 61 -16.35 -3.96 -9.63
CA ASN A 61 -17.08 -3.40 -10.76
C ASN A 61 -18.31 -4.29 -11.01
N HIS A 62 -19.50 -3.73 -10.77
CA HIS A 62 -20.77 -4.45 -10.90
C HIS A 62 -21.24 -4.61 -12.35
N GLU A 63 -20.86 -3.71 -13.25
CA GLU A 63 -21.27 -3.75 -14.67
C GLU A 63 -20.55 -4.86 -15.43
N GLU A 64 -19.24 -5.00 -15.20
CA GLU A 64 -18.41 -5.99 -15.89
C GLU A 64 -18.24 -7.31 -15.11
N ASP A 65 -18.80 -7.36 -13.89
CA ASP A 65 -18.55 -8.40 -12.89
C ASP A 65 -17.06 -8.73 -12.74
N THR A 66 -16.27 -7.69 -12.45
CA THR A 66 -14.82 -7.80 -12.23
C THR A 66 -14.41 -7.19 -10.89
N TYR A 67 -13.21 -7.53 -10.44
CA TYR A 67 -12.67 -7.13 -9.15
C TYR A 67 -11.34 -6.42 -9.33
N HIS A 68 -11.13 -5.34 -8.59
CA HIS A 68 -9.91 -4.53 -8.60
C HIS A 68 -9.18 -4.65 -7.26
N PRO A 69 -8.37 -5.72 -7.06
CA PRO A 69 -7.52 -5.81 -5.88
C PRO A 69 -6.37 -4.80 -5.98
N HIS A 70 -6.16 -4.04 -4.92
CA HIS A 70 -5.06 -3.07 -4.84
C HIS A 70 -4.54 -2.96 -3.39
N PHE A 71 -3.28 -2.55 -3.25
CA PHE A 71 -2.70 -2.31 -1.94
C PHE A 71 -2.62 -0.83 -1.62
N HIS A 72 -3.03 -0.49 -0.40
CA HIS A 72 -2.68 0.76 0.25
C HIS A 72 -1.54 0.52 1.24
N VAL A 73 -0.45 1.26 1.08
CA VAL A 73 0.79 1.04 1.82
C VAL A 73 1.24 2.33 2.48
N LEU A 74 1.31 2.34 3.80
CA LEU A 74 1.88 3.44 4.57
C LEU A 74 3.33 3.08 4.93
N ILE A 75 4.28 3.90 4.49
CA ILE A 75 5.71 3.57 4.53
C ILE A 75 6.47 4.66 5.30
N PRO A 76 7.07 4.35 6.47
CA PRO A 76 8.04 5.23 7.09
C PRO A 76 9.34 5.21 6.29
N VAL A 77 9.85 6.39 5.95
CA VAL A 77 11.07 6.57 5.17
C VAL A 77 12.14 7.30 5.98
N ARG A 78 13.41 7.05 5.66
CA ARG A 78 14.54 7.74 6.31
C ARG A 78 14.44 9.25 6.13
N LYS A 79 14.97 10.02 7.09
CA LYS A 79 14.94 11.49 7.08
C LYS A 79 15.46 12.12 5.77
N ASN A 80 16.43 11.48 5.12
CA ASN A 80 17.03 11.95 3.86
C ASN A 80 16.30 11.49 2.58
N TYR A 81 15.17 10.78 2.71
CA TYR A 81 14.43 10.21 1.58
C TYR A 81 14.05 11.28 0.57
N PHE A 82 13.38 12.36 0.99
CA PHE A 82 12.90 13.41 0.09
C PHE A 82 14.00 14.30 -0.50
N GLY A 83 15.28 14.07 -0.15
CA GLY A 83 16.42 14.74 -0.74
C GLY A 83 17.24 13.84 -1.66
N LYS A 84 17.88 12.80 -1.09
CA LYS A 84 18.88 11.97 -1.82
C LYS A 84 18.34 10.63 -2.30
N ASN A 85 17.42 10.04 -1.54
CA ASN A 85 16.95 8.67 -1.78
C ASN A 85 15.52 8.60 -2.33
N TYR A 86 15.03 9.72 -2.90
CA TYR A 86 13.65 9.83 -3.34
C TYR A 86 13.41 8.90 -4.53
N ILE A 87 12.43 8.02 -4.38
CA ILE A 87 11.96 7.14 -5.46
C ILE A 87 10.75 7.81 -6.08
N LYS A 88 10.87 8.22 -7.35
CA LYS A 88 9.80 8.89 -8.09
C LYS A 88 8.67 7.90 -8.41
N GLN A 89 7.47 8.40 -8.68
CA GLN A 89 6.31 7.58 -9.05
C GLN A 89 6.64 6.60 -10.20
N ALA A 90 7.26 7.08 -11.28
CA ALA A 90 7.57 6.23 -12.44
C ALA A 90 8.56 5.09 -12.10
N GLU A 91 9.46 5.32 -11.13
CA GLU A 91 10.39 4.30 -10.65
C GLU A 91 9.64 3.28 -9.78
N TRP A 92 8.74 3.71 -8.90
CA TRP A 92 7.84 2.80 -8.17
C TRP A 92 6.99 1.95 -9.11
N THR A 93 6.42 2.54 -10.16
CA THR A 93 5.67 1.83 -11.21
C THR A 93 6.52 0.76 -11.88
N SER A 94 7.77 1.11 -12.25
CA SER A 94 8.70 0.17 -12.90
C SER A 94 9.09 -0.98 -11.98
N LEU A 95 9.37 -0.68 -10.70
CA LEU A 95 9.69 -1.70 -9.70
C LEU A 95 8.48 -2.61 -9.44
N TRP A 96 7.27 -2.06 -9.36
CA TRP A 96 6.06 -2.86 -9.16
C TRP A 96 5.77 -3.77 -10.35
N LYS A 97 5.81 -3.22 -11.57
CA LYS A 97 5.71 -3.99 -12.83
C LYS A 97 6.69 -5.15 -12.83
N LYS A 98 7.95 -4.90 -12.47
CA LYS A 98 9.00 -5.92 -12.40
C LYS A 98 8.73 -6.98 -11.33
N ALA A 99 8.32 -6.57 -10.13
CA ALA A 99 8.07 -7.49 -9.02
C ALA A 99 6.91 -8.45 -9.32
N MET A 100 5.89 -7.93 -9.99
CA MET A 100 4.70 -8.66 -10.44
C MET A 100 4.87 -9.39 -11.78
N LYS A 101 5.96 -9.12 -12.51
CA LYS A 101 6.19 -9.62 -13.88
C LYS A 101 5.05 -9.28 -14.84
N LEU A 102 4.48 -8.07 -14.73
CA LEU A 102 3.38 -7.64 -15.60
C LEU A 102 3.90 -7.31 -17.00
N ASP A 103 3.14 -7.68 -18.01
CA ASP A 103 3.34 -7.29 -19.41
C ASP A 103 2.87 -5.84 -19.67
N TYR A 104 1.88 -5.36 -18.91
CA TYR A 104 1.39 -3.97 -18.96
C TYR A 104 2.04 -3.05 -17.91
N THR A 105 1.85 -1.74 -18.08
CA THR A 105 2.26 -0.73 -17.09
C THR A 105 1.12 -0.50 -16.10
N PRO A 106 1.28 -0.85 -14.81
CA PRO A 106 0.24 -0.65 -13.80
C PRO A 106 0.13 0.83 -13.39
N ILE A 107 -0.99 1.18 -12.76
CA ILE A 107 -1.17 2.50 -12.15
C ILE A 107 -0.63 2.45 -10.72
N VAL A 108 0.22 3.40 -10.37
CA VAL A 108 0.76 3.55 -9.02
C VAL A 108 0.58 5.00 -8.58
N ASP A 109 0.06 5.21 -7.38
CA ASP A 109 0.00 6.52 -6.76
C ASP A 109 1.01 6.59 -5.61
N ILE A 110 1.70 7.72 -5.47
CA ILE A 110 2.59 7.98 -4.35
C ILE A 110 2.44 9.41 -3.86
N ARG A 111 2.18 9.55 -2.56
CA ARG A 111 2.00 10.85 -1.90
C ARG A 111 2.87 10.94 -0.65
N ARG A 112 3.41 12.13 -0.37
CA ARG A 112 4.01 12.42 0.93
C ARG A 112 2.89 12.63 1.94
N VAL A 113 2.95 11.93 3.06
CA VAL A 113 2.01 12.13 4.17
C VAL A 113 2.54 13.29 5.02
N LYS A 114 1.67 14.27 5.27
CA LYS A 114 1.90 15.35 6.23
C LYS A 114 1.05 15.05 7.46
N GLY A 115 1.62 15.18 8.65
CA GLY A 115 0.85 15.05 9.89
C GLY A 115 -0.24 16.13 9.94
N LYS A 116 -1.46 15.76 10.35
CA LYS A 116 -2.47 16.73 10.75
C LYS A 116 -2.17 17.14 12.20
N ALA A 117 -2.21 18.44 12.49
CA ALA A 117 -1.88 18.98 13.82
C ALA A 117 -2.89 18.58 14.92
N LYS A 118 -4.07 18.07 14.54
CA LYS A 118 -5.09 17.55 15.45
C LYS A 118 -5.61 16.23 14.87
N ILE A 119 -5.23 15.13 15.51
CA ILE A 119 -5.81 13.81 15.28
C ILE A 119 -6.38 13.42 16.63
N ASP A 120 -7.70 13.27 16.69
CA ASP A 120 -8.36 12.70 17.86
C ASP A 120 -8.21 11.18 17.80
N ALA A 121 -7.15 10.69 18.44
CA ALA A 121 -6.82 9.28 18.42
C ALA A 121 -7.86 8.43 19.14
N GLU A 122 -8.53 8.99 20.15
CA GLU A 122 -9.55 8.31 20.93
C GLU A 122 -10.83 8.12 20.10
N GLN A 123 -11.24 9.16 19.37
CA GLN A 123 -12.36 9.03 18.43
C GLN A 123 -12.07 7.97 17.36
N ILE A 124 -10.88 7.97 16.76
CA ILE A 124 -10.51 7.00 15.73
C ILE A 124 -10.52 5.57 16.29
N GLU A 125 -10.03 5.37 17.52
CA GLU A 125 -10.03 4.05 18.14
C GLU A 125 -11.46 3.55 18.42
N ASN A 126 -12.35 4.43 18.86
CA ASN A 126 -13.76 4.11 19.07
C ASN A 126 -14.47 3.75 17.75
N ASP A 127 -14.29 4.56 16.70
CA ASP A 127 -14.88 4.29 15.37
C ASP A 127 -14.42 2.93 14.81
N VAL A 128 -13.13 2.62 14.97
CA VAL A 128 -12.57 1.33 14.52
C VAL A 128 -13.15 0.17 15.34
N ARG A 129 -13.30 0.31 16.66
CA ARG A 129 -13.89 -0.74 17.52
C ARG A 129 -15.36 -1.00 17.16
N GLU A 130 -16.13 0.05 16.89
CA GLU A 130 -17.53 -0.07 16.50
C GLU A 130 -17.67 -0.82 15.16
N ALA A 131 -16.93 -0.40 14.13
CA ALA A 131 -16.91 -1.09 12.84
C ALA A 131 -16.49 -2.57 12.95
N MET A 132 -15.54 -2.90 13.84
CA MET A 132 -15.14 -4.28 14.10
C MET A 132 -16.23 -5.11 14.80
N MET A 133 -17.06 -4.49 15.64
CA MET A 133 -18.18 -5.15 16.33
C MET A 133 -19.33 -5.44 15.36
N GLU A 134 -19.66 -4.48 14.48
CA GLU A 134 -20.68 -4.66 13.44
C GLU A 134 -20.32 -5.81 12.49
N GLN A 135 -19.07 -5.87 12.04
CA GLN A 135 -18.63 -6.94 11.13
C GLN A 135 -18.70 -8.33 11.77
N LYS A 136 -18.46 -8.43 13.10
CA LYS A 136 -18.64 -9.68 13.86
C LYS A 136 -20.10 -10.06 14.06
N ALA A 137 -21.02 -9.11 14.11
CA ALA A 137 -22.45 -9.37 14.29
C ALA A 137 -23.13 -9.85 12.99
N VAL A 138 -22.50 -9.60 11.84
CA VAL A 138 -22.98 -10.01 10.51
C VAL A 138 -22.43 -11.38 10.07
N LEU A 139 -21.42 -11.91 10.78
CA LEU A 139 -20.84 -13.26 10.60
C LEU A 139 -21.46 -14.26 11.58
#